data_AF-A0A0J7K9T4-F1
#
_entry.id   AF-A0A0J7K9T4-F1
#
_cell.length_a   1.000
_cell.length_b   1.000
_cell.length_c   1.000
_cell.angle_alpha   90.00
_cell.angle_beta   90.00
_cell.angle_gamma   90.00
#
_symmetry.space_group_name_H-M   'P 1'
#
loop_
_entity.id
_entity.type
_entity.pdbx_description
1 polymer ?
#
loop_
_entity_poly.entity_id
_entity_poly.type
_entity_poly.pdbx_seq_one_letter_code
_entity_poly.pdbx_strand_id
1 'polypeptide(L)'
;MKRQEQKRSDLDEQLKEYIAEWRKQRAKEEDELKRLKDKQAKRKVTRADEEKRLAQKKKEEEERRQREIEEKKQRDIEEKRKRLEESEKKRQAMMQAMKDQANKAKGPNFTITKKDLAGNLSSAQLERNKTKEQLEEEKKISLSIRIKPLEIENLNIDKLRTKATELWEAIVKLETEKYDLEERQKRQDYD
;
A
#
# COMPACT_ATOMS: atom_id res chain seq x y z
N MET A 1 -62.26 -32.24 -44.43
CA MET A 1 -62.50 -31.67 -43.08
C MET A 1 -61.60 -32.34 -42.03
N LYS A 2 -61.91 -33.55 -41.54
CA LYS A 2 -61.14 -34.21 -40.45
C LYS A 2 -59.60 -34.27 -40.60
N ARG A 3 -59.07 -34.57 -41.80
CA ARG A 3 -57.61 -34.64 -42.04
C ARG A 3 -56.91 -33.28 -42.04
N GLN A 4 -57.62 -32.20 -42.35
CA GLN A 4 -57.10 -30.83 -42.24
C GLN A 4 -57.16 -30.32 -40.80
N GLU A 5 -58.20 -30.67 -40.05
CA GLU A 5 -58.30 -30.36 -38.61
C GLU A 5 -57.21 -31.06 -37.80
N GLN A 6 -56.92 -32.34 -38.09
CA GLN A 6 -55.82 -33.06 -37.46
C GLN A 6 -54.47 -32.37 -37.73
N LYS A 7 -54.19 -32.01 -38.99
CA LYS A 7 -52.96 -31.28 -39.34
C LYS A 7 -52.83 -29.92 -38.66
N ARG A 8 -53.95 -29.22 -38.41
CA ARG A 8 -53.94 -27.95 -37.66
C ARG A 8 -53.70 -28.18 -36.17
N SER A 9 -54.32 -29.21 -35.59
CA SER A 9 -54.10 -29.61 -34.20
C SER A 9 -52.65 -30.02 -33.95
N ASP A 10 -52.06 -30.83 -34.83
CA ASP A 10 -50.67 -31.28 -34.72
C ASP A 10 -49.69 -30.09 -34.82
N LEU A 11 -50.01 -29.09 -35.66
CA LEU A 11 -49.22 -27.86 -35.79
C LEU A 11 -49.33 -26.97 -34.54
N ASP A 12 -50.53 -26.84 -33.96
CA ASP A 12 -50.75 -26.10 -32.72
C ASP A 12 -50.03 -26.75 -31.53
N GLU A 13 -49.94 -28.07 -31.50
CA GLU A 13 -49.22 -28.83 -30.48
C GLU A 13 -47.71 -28.65 -30.60
N GLN A 14 -47.15 -28.74 -31.82
CA GLN A 14 -45.75 -28.42 -32.08
C GLN A 14 -45.40 -26.97 -31.71
N LEU A 15 -46.30 -26.02 -31.98
CA LEU A 15 -46.09 -24.62 -31.60
C LEU A 15 -46.06 -24.44 -30.08
N LYS A 16 -46.92 -25.15 -29.34
CA LYS A 16 -46.94 -25.13 -27.86
C LYS A 16 -45.66 -25.72 -27.28
N GLU A 17 -45.19 -26.85 -27.81
CA GLU A 17 -43.92 -27.47 -27.40
C GLU A 17 -42.74 -26.52 -27.65
N TYR A 18 -42.66 -25.92 -28.84
CA TYR A 18 -41.61 -24.95 -29.18
C TYR A 18 -41.62 -23.74 -28.24
N ILE A 19 -42.79 -23.18 -27.91
CA ILE A 19 -42.91 -22.08 -26.96
C ILE A 19 -42.47 -22.51 -25.55
N ALA A 20 -42.82 -23.73 -25.12
CA ALA A 20 -42.43 -24.25 -23.83
C ALA A 20 -40.90 -24.46 -23.73
N GLU A 21 -40.28 -25.02 -24.76
CA GLU A 21 -38.83 -25.19 -24.85
C GLU A 21 -38.12 -23.84 -24.84
N TRP A 22 -38.59 -22.87 -25.61
CA TRP A 22 -38.01 -21.54 -25.66
C TRP A 22 -38.09 -20.82 -24.30
N ARG A 23 -39.23 -20.92 -23.60
CA ARG A 23 -39.37 -20.39 -22.23
C ARG A 23 -38.41 -21.06 -21.25
N LYS A 24 -38.25 -22.39 -21.36
CA LYS A 24 -37.32 -23.15 -20.53
C LYS A 24 -35.87 -22.76 -20.79
N GLN A 25 -35.51 -22.53 -22.05
CA GLN A 25 -34.17 -22.09 -22.43
C GLN A 25 -33.88 -20.68 -21.92
N ARG A 26 -34.80 -19.73 -22.12
CA ARG A 26 -34.67 -18.37 -21.59
C ARG A 26 -34.53 -18.37 -20.06
N ALA A 27 -35.37 -19.14 -19.36
CA ALA A 27 -35.29 -19.23 -17.90
C ALA A 27 -33.91 -19.75 -17.42
N LYS A 28 -33.36 -20.76 -18.10
CA LYS A 28 -32.00 -21.26 -17.80
C LYS A 28 -30.93 -20.19 -18.04
N GLU A 29 -31.00 -19.47 -19.16
CA GLU A 29 -30.04 -18.41 -19.48
C GLU A 29 -30.13 -17.24 -18.49
N GLU A 30 -31.34 -16.86 -18.07
CA GLU A 30 -31.56 -15.83 -17.05
C GLU A 30 -31.01 -16.25 -15.68
N ASP A 31 -31.23 -17.50 -15.26
CA ASP A 31 -30.70 -18.04 -14.00
C ASP A 31 -29.17 -18.12 -14.02
N GLU A 32 -28.57 -18.56 -15.13
CA GLU A 32 -27.12 -18.58 -15.34
C GLU A 32 -26.53 -17.17 -15.25
N LEU A 33 -27.15 -16.20 -15.94
CA LEU A 33 -26.72 -14.80 -15.91
C LEU A 33 -26.81 -14.21 -14.50
N LYS A 34 -27.90 -14.50 -13.78
CA LYS A 34 -28.08 -14.07 -12.39
C LYS A 34 -26.99 -14.66 -11.48
N ARG A 35 -26.73 -15.97 -11.61
CA ARG A 35 -25.67 -16.64 -10.84
C ARG A 35 -24.29 -16.05 -11.11
N LEU A 36 -23.99 -15.69 -12.36
CA LEU A 36 -22.73 -15.03 -12.72
C LEU A 36 -22.62 -13.64 -12.12
N LYS A 37 -23.69 -12.83 -12.16
CA LYS A 37 -23.73 -11.51 -11.52
C LYS A 37 -23.55 -11.60 -10.01
N ASP A 38 -24.21 -12.55 -9.34
CA ASP A 38 -24.07 -12.76 -7.90
C ASP A 38 -22.63 -13.16 -7.53
N LYS A 39 -21.99 -14.01 -8.35
CA LYS A 39 -20.58 -14.38 -8.16
C LYS A 39 -19.65 -13.18 -8.34
N GLN A 40 -19.91 -12.32 -9.32
CA GLN A 40 -19.14 -11.10 -9.53
C GLN A 40 -19.33 -10.10 -8.38
N ALA A 41 -20.56 -9.90 -7.91
CA ALA A 41 -20.88 -9.06 -6.77
C ALA A 41 -20.17 -9.57 -5.50
N LYS A 42 -20.23 -10.87 -5.23
CA LYS A 42 -19.53 -11.49 -4.09
C LYS A 42 -18.02 -11.27 -4.17
N ARG A 43 -17.41 -11.47 -5.34
CA ARG A 43 -15.97 -11.19 -5.55
C ARG A 43 -15.61 -9.73 -5.30
N LYS A 44 -16.47 -8.79 -5.69
CA LYS A 44 -16.25 -7.36 -5.46
C LYS A 44 -16.30 -7.03 -3.97
N VAL A 45 -17.26 -7.59 -3.23
CA VAL A 45 -17.36 -7.42 -1.77
C VAL A 45 -16.16 -8.01 -1.07
N THR A 46 -15.75 -9.25 -1.41
CA THR A 46 -14.56 -9.88 -0.82
C THR A 46 -13.30 -9.06 -1.06
N ARG A 47 -13.12 -8.51 -2.28
CA ARG A 47 -11.99 -7.61 -2.58
C ARG A 47 -12.02 -6.34 -1.74
N ALA A 48 -13.18 -5.71 -1.62
CA ALA A 48 -13.32 -4.51 -0.79
C ALA A 48 -13.02 -4.78 0.70
N ASP A 49 -13.46 -5.93 1.22
CA ASP A 49 -13.18 -6.31 2.60
C ASP A 49 -11.70 -6.63 2.84
N GLU A 50 -11.04 -7.32 1.90
CA GLU A 50 -9.61 -7.60 1.97
C GLU A 50 -8.77 -6.32 1.90
N GLU A 51 -9.09 -5.41 0.98
CA GLU A 51 -8.42 -4.11 0.85
C GLU A 51 -8.59 -3.29 2.13
N LYS A 52 -9.80 -3.23 2.68
CA LYS A 52 -10.08 -2.53 3.94
C LYS A 52 -9.29 -3.13 5.10
N ARG A 53 -9.21 -4.46 5.20
CA ARG A 53 -8.42 -5.14 6.22
C ARG A 53 -6.92 -4.85 6.08
N LEU A 54 -6.40 -4.87 4.86
CA LEU A 54 -5.00 -4.59 4.60
C LEU A 54 -4.66 -3.13 4.90
N ALA A 55 -5.52 -2.19 4.48
CA ALA A 55 -5.39 -0.77 4.74
C ALA A 55 -5.42 -0.46 6.24
N GLN A 56 -6.31 -1.11 6.99
CA GLN A 56 -6.37 -0.94 8.45
C GLN A 56 -5.10 -1.45 9.14
N LYS A 57 -4.60 -2.64 8.77
CA LYS A 57 -3.33 -3.16 9.30
C LYS A 57 -2.15 -2.24 9.00
N LYS A 58 -2.08 -1.73 7.76
CA LYS A 58 -1.02 -0.81 7.36
C LYS A 58 -1.08 0.50 8.14
N LYS A 59 -2.29 1.05 8.35
CA LYS A 59 -2.49 2.25 9.15
C LYS A 59 -2.09 2.05 10.61
N GLU A 60 -2.45 0.92 11.22
CA GLU A 60 -2.05 0.60 12.60
C GLU A 60 -0.53 0.42 12.73
N GLU A 61 0.13 -0.22 11.77
CA GLU A 61 1.59 -0.38 11.75
C GLU A 61 2.31 0.96 11.56
N GLU A 62 1.82 1.81 10.66
CA GLU A 62 2.36 3.14 10.42
C GLU A 62 2.16 4.06 11.64
N GLU A 63 0.99 4.02 12.27
CA GLU A 63 0.70 4.78 13.48
C GLU A 63 1.57 4.32 14.65
N ARG A 64 1.77 3.01 14.81
CA ARG A 64 2.71 2.47 15.80
C ARG A 64 4.13 2.95 15.55
N ARG A 65 4.59 2.92 14.29
CA ARG A 65 5.93 3.40 13.92
C ARG A 65 6.09 4.89 14.17
N GLN A 66 5.07 5.70 13.86
CA GLN A 66 5.09 7.14 14.14
C GLN A 66 5.12 7.42 15.64
N ARG A 67 4.33 6.70 16.45
CA ARG A 67 4.36 6.83 17.92
C ARG A 67 5.74 6.47 18.50
N GLU A 68 6.35 5.38 18.03
CA GLU A 68 7.70 4.97 18.47
C GLU A 68 8.77 6.03 18.09
N ILE A 69 8.66 6.66 16.92
CA ILE A 69 9.56 7.74 16.49
C ILE A 69 9.35 9.01 17.33
N GLU A 70 8.10 9.42 17.58
CA GLU A 70 7.79 10.61 18.37
C GLU A 70 8.22 10.40 19.83
N GLU A 71 7.98 9.23 20.43
CA GLU A 71 8.40 8.90 21.79
C GLU A 71 9.94 8.86 21.92
N LYS A 72 10.64 8.32 20.92
CA LYS A 72 12.11 8.37 20.89
C LYS A 72 12.62 9.80 20.78
N LYS A 73 12.01 10.62 19.93
CA LYS A 73 12.36 12.03 19.77
C LYS A 73 12.09 12.84 21.04
N GLN A 74 10.97 12.58 21.73
CA GLN A 74 10.65 13.20 23.02
C GLN A 74 11.70 12.83 24.08
N ARG A 75 12.07 11.54 24.18
CA ARG A 75 13.13 11.07 25.07
C ARG A 75 14.49 11.70 24.77
N ASP A 76 14.88 11.79 23.51
CA ASP A 76 16.13 12.43 23.10
C ASP A 76 16.15 13.94 23.44
N ILE A 77 15.01 14.63 23.35
CA ILE A 77 14.87 16.04 23.73
C ILE A 77 14.95 16.21 25.24
N GLU A 78 14.26 15.37 26.02
CA GLU A 78 14.30 15.40 27.48
C GLU A 78 15.69 15.05 28.04
N GLU A 79 16.38 14.06 27.47
CA GLU A 79 17.74 13.68 27.86
C GLU A 79 18.73 14.81 27.54
N LYS A 80 18.64 15.44 26.36
CA LYS A 80 19.46 16.61 26.02
C LYS A 80 19.18 17.79 26.95
N ARG A 81 17.90 18.04 27.28
CA ARG A 81 17.52 19.11 28.22
C ARG A 81 18.07 18.84 29.62
N LYS A 82 17.95 17.62 30.12
CA LYS A 82 18.48 17.21 31.42
C LYS A 82 20.01 17.28 31.48
N ARG A 83 20.69 16.90 30.39
CA ARG A 83 22.16 17.01 30.27
C ARG A 83 22.64 18.45 30.24
N LEU A 84 21.90 19.35 29.56
CA LEU A 84 22.19 20.78 29.58
C LEU A 84 21.95 21.39 30.97
N GLU A 85 20.87 20.99 31.65
CA GLU A 85 20.55 21.45 33.00
C GLU A 85 21.59 20.95 34.04
N GLU A 86 22.05 19.71 33.95
CA GLU A 86 23.16 19.21 34.77
C GLU A 86 24.48 19.92 34.47
N SER A 87 24.78 20.19 33.20
CA SER A 87 25.98 20.92 32.81
C SER A 87 25.92 22.38 33.27
N GLU A 88 24.76 23.01 33.21
CA GLU A 88 24.54 24.38 33.68
C GLU A 88 24.61 24.43 35.20
N LYS A 89 23.97 23.51 35.92
CA LYS A 89 24.06 23.40 37.37
C LYS A 89 25.48 23.11 37.85
N LYS A 90 26.22 22.26 37.14
CA LYS A 90 27.64 21.98 37.43
C LYS A 90 28.53 23.19 37.14
N ARG A 91 28.27 23.91 36.05
CA ARG A 91 28.95 25.18 35.74
C ARG A 91 28.61 26.27 36.75
N GLN A 92 27.36 26.35 37.20
CA GLN A 92 26.91 27.32 38.19
C GLN A 92 27.52 27.01 39.56
N ALA A 93 27.59 25.73 39.96
CA ALA A 93 28.29 25.30 41.17
C ALA A 93 29.80 25.58 41.10
N MET A 94 30.43 25.34 39.95
CA MET A 94 31.84 25.65 39.74
C MET A 94 32.11 27.16 39.71
N MET A 95 31.21 27.95 39.11
CA MET A 95 31.32 29.41 39.08
C MET A 95 31.00 30.02 40.45
N GLN A 96 30.12 29.41 41.24
CA GLN A 96 29.87 29.79 42.63
C GLN A 96 31.08 29.46 43.51
N ALA A 97 31.65 28.25 43.40
CA ALA A 97 32.89 27.88 44.09
C ALA A 97 34.07 28.77 43.66
N MET A 98 34.15 29.12 42.37
CA MET A 98 35.16 30.04 41.84
C MET A 98 34.86 31.50 42.20
N LYS A 99 33.61 31.92 42.38
CA LYS A 99 33.22 33.26 42.86
C LYS A 99 33.49 33.42 44.35
N ASP A 100 33.32 32.35 45.13
CA ASP A 100 33.79 32.28 46.51
C ASP A 100 35.32 32.38 46.56
N GLN A 101 36.02 31.90 45.53
CA GLN A 101 37.48 32.06 45.35
C GLN A 101 37.89 33.40 44.70
N ALA A 102 37.04 34.01 43.88
CA ALA A 102 37.29 35.19 43.03
C ALA A 102 36.69 36.49 43.60
N ASN A 103 36.02 36.46 44.75
CA ASN A 103 35.95 37.61 45.65
C ASN A 103 37.36 38.10 46.09
N LYS A 104 38.44 37.47 45.62
CA LYS A 104 39.83 37.95 45.68
C LYS A 104 40.44 38.48 44.37
N ALA A 105 39.80 38.43 43.19
CA ALA A 105 40.42 38.98 41.97
C ALA A 105 39.43 39.35 40.85
N LYS A 106 39.59 40.57 40.35
CA LYS A 106 38.78 41.27 39.33
C LYS A 106 39.07 40.82 37.88
N GLY A 107 38.05 40.88 37.01
CA GLY A 107 38.18 41.36 35.61
C GLY A 107 38.10 40.33 34.45
N PRO A 108 37.17 40.49 33.47
CA PRO A 108 36.93 39.54 32.36
C PRO A 108 37.40 40.02 30.97
N ASN A 109 37.61 39.12 29.99
CA ASN A 109 37.25 39.31 28.57
C ASN A 109 37.54 38.04 27.74
N PHE A 110 36.66 37.61 26.82
CA PHE A 110 37.01 37.14 25.46
C PHE A 110 35.76 36.72 24.64
N THR A 111 35.86 36.94 23.34
CA THR A 111 34.84 36.97 22.27
C THR A 111 34.56 35.59 21.65
N ILE A 112 33.29 35.31 21.31
CA ILE A 112 32.84 34.08 20.63
C ILE A 112 32.59 34.38 19.14
N THR A 113 33.31 33.70 18.25
CA THR A 113 33.07 33.70 16.79
C THR A 113 31.97 32.71 16.42
N LYS A 114 30.99 33.19 15.63
CA LYS A 114 29.84 32.44 15.10
C LYS A 114 30.28 31.31 14.15
N LYS A 115 29.63 30.15 14.26
CA LYS A 115 29.76 29.01 13.35
C LYS A 115 28.55 28.96 12.41
N ASP A 116 28.82 28.81 11.11
CA ASP A 116 27.87 28.84 10.00
C ASP A 116 26.75 27.79 10.10
N LEU A 117 25.51 28.26 9.92
CA LEU A 117 24.29 27.46 9.80
C LEU A 117 24.02 27.12 8.32
N ALA A 118 24.89 26.31 7.72
CA ALA A 118 24.61 25.70 6.42
C ALA A 118 24.30 24.21 6.61
N GLY A 119 23.06 23.82 6.29
CA GLY A 119 22.70 22.42 6.07
C GLY A 119 21.80 21.80 7.13
N ASN A 120 20.50 22.12 7.07
CA ASN A 120 19.48 21.23 7.61
C ASN A 120 18.27 21.23 6.67
N LEU A 121 18.49 20.81 5.43
CA LEU A 121 17.39 20.39 4.55
C LEU A 121 16.93 19.02 5.07
N SER A 122 15.66 18.94 5.44
CA SER A 122 15.04 17.68 5.88
C SER A 122 15.14 16.63 4.77
N SER A 123 15.25 15.36 5.14
CA SER A 123 15.17 14.23 4.20
C SER A 123 13.94 14.32 3.27
N ALA A 124 12.83 14.90 3.76
CA ALA A 124 11.62 15.16 2.98
C ALA A 124 11.80 16.26 1.89
N GLN A 125 12.73 17.19 2.07
CA GLN A 125 13.05 18.23 1.06
C GLN A 125 14.00 17.71 -0.02
N LEU A 126 14.88 16.75 0.31
CA LEU A 126 15.69 16.04 -0.69
C LEU A 126 14.84 15.09 -1.55
N GLU A 127 13.88 14.38 -0.94
CA GLU A 127 12.95 13.49 -1.66
C GLU A 127 12.10 14.25 -2.72
N ARG A 128 11.76 15.52 -2.47
CA ARG A 128 10.98 16.35 -3.39
C ARG A 128 11.79 16.94 -4.56
N ASN A 129 13.12 16.79 -4.54
CA ASN A 129 14.05 17.28 -5.57
C ASN A 129 14.77 16.14 -6.31
N LYS A 130 14.20 14.92 -6.32
CA LYS A 130 14.74 13.83 -7.15
C LYS A 130 14.48 14.14 -8.62
N THR A 131 15.51 14.08 -9.45
CA THR A 131 15.37 14.25 -10.91
C THR A 131 14.62 13.06 -11.51
N LYS A 132 13.96 13.27 -12.66
CA LYS A 132 13.24 12.20 -13.38
C LYS A 132 14.13 10.96 -13.63
N GLU A 133 15.40 11.19 -13.90
CA GLU A 133 16.42 10.15 -14.12
C GLU A 133 16.69 9.32 -12.86
N GLN A 134 16.79 9.95 -11.69
CA GLN A 134 16.95 9.25 -10.41
C GLN A 134 15.72 8.39 -10.06
N LEU A 135 14.51 8.87 -10.35
CA LEU A 135 13.28 8.09 -10.14
C LEU A 135 13.20 6.89 -11.09
N GLU A 136 13.66 7.03 -12.33
CA GLU A 136 13.73 5.91 -13.29
C GLU A 136 14.78 4.88 -12.89
N GLU A 137 15.94 5.29 -12.38
CA GLU A 137 16.96 4.39 -11.83
C GLU A 137 16.46 3.67 -10.57
N GLU A 138 15.87 4.38 -9.61
CA GLU A 138 15.26 3.77 -8.43
C GLU A 138 14.16 2.76 -8.82
N LYS A 139 13.32 3.09 -9.81
CA LYS A 139 12.31 2.17 -10.35
C LYS A 139 12.96 0.94 -11.00
N LYS A 140 14.01 1.12 -11.79
CA LYS A 140 14.73 0.02 -12.47
C LYS A 140 15.39 -0.92 -11.45
N ILE A 141 16.03 -0.36 -10.42
CA ILE A 141 16.63 -1.12 -9.32
C ILE A 141 15.54 -1.88 -8.54
N SER A 142 14.44 -1.21 -8.21
CA SER A 142 13.30 -1.83 -7.51
C SER A 142 12.69 -2.98 -8.31
N LEU A 143 12.52 -2.81 -9.62
CA LEU A 143 12.01 -3.87 -10.51
C LEU A 143 12.99 -5.03 -10.62
N SER A 144 14.29 -4.78 -10.69
CA SER A 144 15.32 -5.84 -10.70
C SER A 144 15.29 -6.69 -9.43
N ILE A 145 15.08 -6.08 -8.26
CA ILE A 145 14.97 -6.80 -6.97
C ILE A 145 13.69 -7.63 -6.93
N ARG A 146 12.59 -7.11 -7.48
CA ARG A 146 11.28 -7.77 -7.46
C ARG A 146 11.15 -8.87 -8.51
N ILE A 147 11.74 -8.69 -9.69
CA ILE A 147 11.72 -9.63 -10.81
C ILE A 147 12.97 -10.51 -10.72
N LYS A 148 12.88 -11.56 -9.89
CA LYS A 148 13.95 -12.55 -9.81
C LYS A 148 14.02 -13.38 -11.10
N PRO A 149 15.21 -13.69 -11.62
CA PRO A 149 15.38 -14.63 -12.72
C PRO A 149 14.72 -15.98 -12.41
N LEU A 150 14.10 -16.58 -13.42
CA LEU A 150 13.44 -17.88 -13.29
C LEU A 150 14.45 -19.01 -13.41
N GLU A 151 14.67 -19.74 -12.32
CA GLU A 151 15.48 -20.97 -12.30
C GLU A 151 14.59 -22.18 -12.58
N ILE A 152 14.48 -22.57 -13.85
CA ILE A 152 13.59 -23.68 -14.30
C ILE A 152 14.35 -24.90 -14.86
N GLU A 153 15.66 -24.80 -15.08
CA GLU A 153 16.45 -25.81 -15.80
C GLU A 153 16.59 -27.15 -15.05
N ASN A 154 16.48 -27.14 -13.71
CA ASN A 154 16.66 -28.33 -12.87
C ASN A 154 15.35 -28.83 -12.24
N LEU A 155 14.18 -28.41 -12.75
CA LEU A 155 12.88 -28.80 -12.21
C LEU A 155 12.29 -30.00 -12.97
N ASN A 156 11.72 -30.96 -12.24
CA ASN A 156 10.95 -32.06 -12.83
C ASN A 156 9.55 -31.57 -13.27
N ILE A 157 8.84 -32.39 -14.06
CA ILE A 157 7.54 -32.02 -14.65
C ILE A 157 6.52 -31.57 -13.59
N ASP A 158 6.44 -32.27 -12.45
CA ASP A 158 5.50 -31.92 -11.39
C ASP A 158 5.85 -30.58 -10.74
N LYS A 159 7.13 -30.32 -10.46
CA LYS A 159 7.59 -29.03 -9.92
C LYS A 159 7.40 -27.90 -10.93
N LEU A 160 7.57 -28.17 -12.23
CA LEU A 160 7.30 -27.19 -13.29
C LEU A 160 5.81 -26.80 -13.32
N ARG A 161 4.90 -27.76 -13.15
CA ARG A 161 3.45 -27.49 -13.04
C ARG A 161 3.13 -26.62 -11.83
N THR A 162 3.65 -26.98 -10.66
CA THR A 162 3.48 -26.16 -9.44
C THR A 162 4.03 -24.75 -9.66
N LYS A 163 5.21 -24.62 -10.27
CA LYS A 163 5.82 -23.31 -10.53
C LYS A 163 5.00 -22.47 -11.49
N ALA A 164 4.43 -23.08 -12.52
CA ALA A 164 3.53 -22.40 -13.45
C ALA A 164 2.27 -21.90 -12.75
N THR A 165 1.67 -22.70 -11.85
CA THR A 165 0.52 -22.28 -11.05
C THR A 165 0.86 -21.13 -10.10
N GLU A 166 1.99 -21.19 -9.39
CA GLU A 166 2.47 -20.10 -8.53
C GLU A 166 2.64 -18.79 -9.31
N LEU A 167 3.28 -18.87 -10.49
CA LEU A 167 3.48 -17.69 -11.34
C LEU A 167 2.17 -17.13 -11.87
N TRP A 168 1.24 -18.01 -12.27
CA TRP A 168 -0.10 -17.59 -12.67
C TRP A 168 -0.78 -16.81 -11.54
N GLU A 169 -0.75 -17.34 -10.31
CA GLU A 169 -1.43 -16.71 -9.16
C GLU A 169 -0.80 -15.36 -8.82
N ALA A 170 0.52 -15.27 -8.89
CA ALA A 170 1.24 -14.03 -8.73
C ALA A 170 0.88 -13.01 -9.81
N ILE A 171 0.81 -13.41 -11.08
CA ILE A 171 0.43 -12.52 -12.20
C ILE A 171 -0.98 -11.98 -12.00
N VAL A 172 -1.94 -12.83 -11.67
CA VAL A 172 -3.33 -12.38 -11.49
C VAL A 172 -3.50 -11.46 -10.31
N LYS A 173 -2.76 -11.69 -9.23
CA LYS A 173 -2.70 -10.74 -8.12
C LYS A 173 -2.13 -9.39 -8.56
N LEU A 174 -0.99 -9.38 -9.25
CA LEU A 174 -0.36 -8.14 -9.72
C LEU A 174 -1.21 -7.36 -10.73
N GLU A 175 -1.87 -8.05 -11.66
CA GLU A 175 -2.82 -7.42 -12.60
C GLU A 175 -4.03 -6.82 -11.87
N THR A 176 -4.52 -7.49 -10.82
CA THR A 176 -5.60 -6.95 -9.99
C THR A 176 -5.15 -5.68 -9.27
N GLU A 177 -3.99 -5.71 -8.62
CA GLU A 177 -3.42 -4.54 -7.92
C GLU A 177 -3.18 -3.38 -8.90
N LYS A 178 -2.68 -3.67 -10.11
CA LYS A 178 -2.47 -2.67 -11.17
C LYS A 178 -3.79 -2.01 -11.57
N TYR A 179 -4.84 -2.81 -11.82
CA TYR A 179 -6.16 -2.28 -12.16
C TYR A 179 -6.70 -1.34 -11.07
N ASP A 180 -6.60 -1.73 -9.79
CA ASP A 180 -7.08 -0.91 -8.67
C ASP A 180 -6.29 0.40 -8.54
N LEU A 181 -4.98 0.38 -8.79
CA LEU A 181 -4.14 1.58 -8.82
C LEU A 181 -4.50 2.50 -9.99
N GLU A 182 -4.74 1.96 -11.17
CA GLU A 182 -5.16 2.74 -12.36
C GLU A 182 -6.53 3.40 -12.13
N GLU A 183 -7.50 2.68 -11.55
CA GLU A 183 -8.82 3.24 -11.22
C GLU A 183 -8.72 4.32 -10.13
N ARG A 184 -7.85 4.14 -9.13
CA ARG A 184 -7.58 5.17 -8.12
C ARG A 184 -6.96 6.42 -8.74
N GLN A 185 -5.99 6.23 -9.65
CA GLN A 185 -5.35 7.33 -10.36
C GLN A 185 -6.37 8.12 -11.17
N LYS A 186 -7.25 7.46 -11.94
CA LYS A 186 -8.31 8.14 -12.70
C LYS A 186 -9.23 8.99 -11.82
N ARG A 187 -9.53 8.55 -10.60
CA ARG A 187 -10.33 9.35 -9.64
C ARG A 187 -9.56 10.55 -9.14
N GLN A 188 -8.28 10.39 -8.82
CA GLN A 188 -7.40 11.49 -8.40
C GLN A 188 -7.17 12.52 -9.50
N ASP A 189 -7.17 12.10 -10.77
CA ASP A 189 -7.05 13.01 -11.92
C ASP A 189 -8.36 13.78 -12.19
N TYR A 190 -9.50 13.32 -11.65
CA TYR A 190 -10.80 13.95 -11.79
C TYR A 190 -11.11 14.97 -10.69
N ASP A 191 -10.67 14.70 -9.45
CA ASP A 191 -10.81 15.58 -8.27
C ASP A 191 -9.75 16.70 -8.24
#